data_AF-A0A4Y4K039-F1
#
_entry.id   AF-A0A4Y4K039-F1
#
_cell.length_a   1.000
_cell.length_b   1.000
_cell.length_c   1.000
_cell.angle_alpha   90.00
_cell.angle_beta   90.00
_cell.angle_gamma   90.00
#
_symmetry.space_group_name_H-M   'P 1'
#
loop_
_entity.id
_entity.type
_entity.pdbx_description
1 polymer ?
#
loop_
_entity_poly.entity_id
_entity_poly.type
_entity_poly.pdbx_seq_one_letter_code
_entity_poly.pdbx_strand_id
1 'polypeptide(L)'
;MRSLSEQDVRDSFVNCSKGEAKRLSLPRDLGDRPWDDLDFLGWRDPGAPDRSYLVTEREGRLMGIALRFPASRRGFLHRSMCSLCLTTHRGGGVSLMTARKAGTAGREGNSVGVYMCTDLACSLYVRGKKVPDSGARFEESLTLEQQIARTTANLGAFLDKLYA
;
A
#
# COMPACT_ATOMS: atom_id res chain seq x y z
N MET A 1 -7.37 -5.38 -11.24
CA MET A 1 -8.09 -5.98 -10.08
C MET A 1 -9.59 -5.85 -10.30
N ARG A 2 -10.44 -6.71 -9.73
CA ARG A 2 -11.89 -6.49 -9.80
C ARG A 2 -12.31 -5.26 -8.98
N SER A 3 -13.44 -4.65 -9.32
CA SER A 3 -14.06 -3.63 -8.47
C SER A 3 -14.52 -4.21 -7.13
N LEU A 4 -14.27 -3.48 -6.04
CA LEU A 4 -14.64 -3.88 -4.68
C LEU A 4 -15.76 -3.02 -4.14
N SER A 5 -16.71 -3.66 -3.47
CA SER A 5 -17.69 -2.98 -2.64
C SER A 5 -17.07 -2.49 -1.31
N GLU A 6 -17.77 -1.61 -0.61
CA GLU A 6 -17.37 -1.24 0.75
C GLU A 6 -17.31 -2.47 1.69
N GLN A 7 -18.24 -3.40 1.52
CA GLN A 7 -18.32 -4.62 2.32
C GLN A 7 -17.11 -5.53 2.06
N ASP A 8 -16.76 -5.75 0.79
CA ASP A 8 -15.56 -6.48 0.38
C ASP A 8 -14.30 -5.93 1.08
N VAL A 9 -14.15 -4.60 1.07
CA VAL A 9 -13.01 -3.93 1.71
C VAL A 9 -13.01 -4.17 3.21
N ARG A 10 -14.13 -3.93 3.90
CA ARG A 10 -14.20 -4.03 5.37
C ARG A 10 -13.98 -5.46 5.87
N ASP A 11 -14.47 -6.46 5.16
CA ASP A 11 -14.32 -7.87 5.56
C ASP A 11 -12.93 -8.44 5.26
N SER A 12 -12.14 -7.76 4.43
CA SER A 12 -10.81 -8.23 4.03
C SER A 12 -9.72 -8.05 5.10
N PHE A 13 -9.91 -7.23 6.12
CA PHE A 13 -8.82 -6.80 7.01
C PHE A 13 -8.31 -7.92 7.94
N VAL A 14 -7.00 -8.16 7.90
CA VAL A 14 -6.36 -9.29 8.63
C VAL A 14 -5.54 -8.87 9.85
N ASN A 15 -5.13 -7.60 9.93
CA ASN A 15 -4.20 -7.11 10.97
C ASN A 15 -4.79 -6.02 11.87
N CYS A 16 -6.12 -5.90 11.89
CA CYS A 16 -6.85 -5.06 12.82
C CYS A 16 -8.13 -5.77 13.29
N SER A 17 -8.77 -5.24 14.32
CA SER A 17 -10.04 -5.76 14.80
C SER A 17 -11.18 -5.45 13.81
N LYS A 18 -12.23 -6.27 13.84
CA LYS A 18 -13.47 -6.01 13.07
C LYS A 18 -14.05 -4.62 13.34
N GLY A 19 -13.94 -4.13 14.58
CA GLY A 19 -14.39 -2.79 14.95
C GLY A 19 -13.53 -1.68 14.35
N GLU A 20 -12.21 -1.86 14.25
CA GLU A 20 -11.33 -0.95 13.52
C GLU A 20 -11.68 -0.95 12.03
N ALA A 21 -11.83 -2.13 11.40
CA ALA A 21 -12.19 -2.28 9.99
C ALA A 21 -13.54 -1.60 9.62
N LYS A 22 -14.53 -1.70 10.52
CA LYS A 22 -15.84 -1.04 10.34
C LYS A 22 -15.78 0.49 10.41
N ARG A 23 -14.79 1.06 11.10
CA ARG A 23 -14.66 2.52 11.30
C ARG A 23 -13.69 3.18 10.33
N LEU A 24 -13.10 2.40 9.41
CA LEU A 24 -12.21 2.95 8.39
C LEU A 24 -12.95 3.95 7.51
N SER A 25 -12.33 5.10 7.31
CA SER A 25 -12.74 6.07 6.29
C SER A 25 -12.40 5.50 4.92
N LEU A 26 -13.41 5.12 4.13
CA LEU A 26 -13.21 4.65 2.76
C LEU A 26 -13.04 5.83 1.79
N PRO A 27 -12.35 5.62 0.65
CA PRO A 27 -12.31 6.61 -0.40
C PRO A 27 -13.72 6.91 -0.91
N ARG A 28 -14.10 8.20 -0.98
CA ARG A 28 -15.42 8.61 -1.48
C ARG A 28 -15.64 8.27 -2.96
N ASP A 29 -14.54 8.12 -3.68
CA ASP A 29 -14.43 7.79 -5.10
C ASP A 29 -14.18 6.29 -5.34
N LEU A 30 -14.54 5.41 -4.39
CA LEU A 30 -14.26 3.97 -4.48
C LEU A 30 -14.81 3.35 -5.78
N GLY A 31 -16.02 3.73 -6.19
CA GLY A 31 -16.65 3.26 -7.42
C GLY A 31 -15.91 3.68 -8.69
N ASP A 32 -15.24 4.83 -8.65
CA ASP A 32 -14.58 5.46 -9.80
C ASP A 32 -13.07 5.15 -9.88
N ARG A 33 -12.57 4.29 -8.98
CA ARG A 33 -11.15 3.89 -9.01
C ARG A 33 -10.83 3.18 -10.32
N PRO A 34 -9.61 3.37 -10.87
CA PRO A 34 -9.18 2.74 -12.12
C PRO A 34 -8.84 1.26 -11.90
N TRP A 35 -9.83 0.44 -11.57
CA TRP A 35 -9.67 -0.95 -11.10
C TRP A 35 -8.81 -1.83 -12.02
N ASP A 36 -8.91 -1.64 -13.34
CA ASP A 36 -8.11 -2.37 -14.33
C ASP A 36 -6.61 -2.07 -14.24
N ASP A 37 -6.24 -0.93 -13.67
CA ASP A 37 -4.86 -0.48 -13.49
C ASP A 37 -4.30 -0.73 -12.09
N LEU A 38 -5.11 -1.31 -11.20
CA LEU A 38 -4.72 -1.61 -9.83
C LEU A 38 -4.33 -3.07 -9.69
N ASP A 39 -3.20 -3.28 -9.00
CA ASP A 39 -2.83 -4.57 -8.41
C ASP A 39 -3.27 -4.66 -6.95
N PHE A 40 -3.42 -3.49 -6.31
CA PHE A 40 -4.00 -3.32 -4.99
C PHE A 40 -4.68 -1.95 -4.90
N LEU A 41 -5.72 -1.83 -4.08
CA LEU A 41 -6.31 -0.56 -3.67
C LEU A 41 -5.53 0.01 -2.49
N GLY A 42 -5.04 1.24 -2.60
CA GLY A 42 -4.34 1.94 -1.52
C GLY A 42 -4.93 3.31 -1.24
N TRP A 43 -5.07 3.69 0.04
CA TRP A 43 -5.51 5.03 0.42
C TRP A 43 -5.02 5.45 1.81
N ARG A 44 -5.06 6.75 2.09
CA ARG A 44 -4.79 7.31 3.43
C ARG A 44 -6.10 7.65 4.14
N ASP A 45 -6.11 7.56 5.46
CA ASP A 45 -7.27 8.01 6.24
C ASP A 45 -7.29 9.54 6.31
N PRO A 46 -8.34 10.22 5.81
CA PRO A 46 -8.45 11.67 5.94
C PRO A 46 -8.60 12.12 7.40
N GLY A 47 -9.15 11.28 8.29
CA GLY A 47 -9.33 11.57 9.71
C GLY A 47 -8.17 11.14 10.60
N ALA A 48 -7.21 10.36 10.07
CA ALA A 48 -6.04 9.89 10.79
C ALA A 48 -4.81 9.91 9.86
N PRO A 49 -4.09 11.04 9.74
CA PRO A 49 -3.03 11.23 8.74
C PRO A 49 -1.85 10.26 8.85
N ASP A 50 -1.66 9.63 10.01
CA ASP A 50 -0.65 8.60 10.28
C ASP A 50 -1.08 7.20 9.81
N ARG A 51 -2.32 7.05 9.32
CA ARG A 51 -2.91 5.77 8.89
C ARG A 51 -3.11 5.72 7.40
N SER A 52 -2.86 4.53 6.87
CA SER A 52 -3.15 4.18 5.49
C SER A 52 -3.58 2.73 5.41
N TYR A 53 -4.19 2.37 4.30
CA TYR A 53 -4.80 1.09 4.11
C TYR A 53 -4.47 0.58 2.71
N LEU A 54 -4.26 -0.72 2.63
CA LEU A 54 -4.03 -1.43 1.38
C LEU A 54 -4.95 -2.65 1.33
N VAL A 55 -5.62 -2.88 0.21
CA VAL A 55 -6.39 -4.09 -0.06
C VAL A 55 -5.90 -4.70 -1.37
N THR A 56 -5.54 -5.98 -1.33
CA THR A 56 -5.09 -6.73 -2.52
C THR A 56 -5.81 -8.07 -2.61
N GLU A 57 -5.84 -8.63 -3.81
CA GLU A 57 -6.21 -10.04 -4.01
C GLU A 57 -4.95 -10.91 -3.93
N ARG A 58 -5.03 -12.01 -3.18
CA ARG A 58 -3.98 -13.03 -3.09
C ARG A 58 -4.63 -14.40 -2.99
N GLU A 59 -4.23 -15.32 -3.86
CA GLU A 59 -4.77 -16.69 -3.89
C GLU A 59 -6.32 -16.73 -3.94
N GLY A 60 -6.91 -15.80 -4.71
CA GLY A 60 -8.36 -15.67 -4.84
C GLY A 60 -9.08 -15.06 -3.63
N ARG A 61 -8.36 -14.55 -2.63
CA ARG A 61 -8.93 -13.96 -1.41
C ARG A 61 -8.48 -12.51 -1.25
N LEU A 62 -9.39 -11.67 -0.76
CA LEU A 62 -9.05 -10.29 -0.39
C LEU A 62 -8.28 -10.25 0.92
N MET A 63 -7.28 -9.39 0.95
CA MET A 63 -6.45 -9.13 2.12
C MET A 63 -6.31 -7.62 2.33
N GLY A 64 -6.92 -7.13 3.39
CA GLY A 64 -6.83 -5.74 3.86
C GLY A 64 -5.78 -5.58 4.94
N ILE A 65 -4.89 -4.60 4.78
CA ILE A 65 -3.81 -4.29 5.70
C ILE A 65 -3.96 -2.85 6.17
N ALA A 66 -4.06 -2.67 7.48
CA ALA A 66 -3.89 -1.38 8.12
C ALA A 66 -2.40 -1.09 8.34
N LEU A 67 -1.96 0.06 7.83
CA LEU A 67 -0.59 0.55 7.86
C LEU A 67 -0.54 1.84 8.68
N ARG A 68 0.56 2.03 9.40
CA ARG A 68 0.91 3.29 10.07
C ARG A 68 2.22 3.81 9.52
N PHE A 69 2.41 5.12 9.47
CA PHE A 69 3.71 5.70 9.15
C PHE A 69 3.92 6.99 9.96
N PRO A 70 5.17 7.35 10.27
CA PRO A 70 5.45 8.51 11.10
C PRO A 70 4.92 9.79 10.44
N ALA A 71 4.32 10.67 11.24
CA ALA A 71 3.86 11.98 10.81
C ALA A 71 5.00 12.93 10.39
N SER A 72 6.26 12.57 10.69
CA SER A 72 7.41 13.44 10.47
C SER A 72 7.72 13.59 8.98
N ARG A 73 7.75 14.85 8.53
CA ARG A 73 8.20 15.20 7.19
C ARG A 73 9.71 15.12 7.15
N ARG A 74 10.25 14.19 6.37
CA ARG A 74 11.68 14.20 6.03
C ARG A 74 11.97 15.46 5.22
N GLY A 75 13.16 16.04 5.38
CA GLY A 75 13.55 17.27 4.70
C GLY A 75 13.39 17.16 3.18
N PHE A 76 13.11 18.28 2.50
CA PHE A 76 12.83 18.32 1.05
C PHE A 76 13.90 17.63 0.19
N LEU A 77 15.17 17.70 0.61
CA LEU A 77 16.31 17.10 -0.07
C LEU A 77 16.39 15.57 0.06
N HIS A 78 15.66 14.98 0.99
CA HIS A 78 15.71 13.55 1.23
C HIS A 78 15.02 12.78 0.09
N ARG A 79 15.79 11.91 -0.56
CA ARG A 79 15.31 10.98 -1.59
C ARG A 79 15.14 9.59 -1.00
N SER A 80 14.06 8.92 -1.37
CA SER A 80 13.87 7.51 -1.05
C SER A 80 13.19 6.78 -2.19
N MET A 81 13.41 5.46 -2.21
CA MET A 81 12.87 4.56 -3.22
C MET A 81 11.83 3.65 -2.57
N CYS A 82 10.70 3.49 -3.24
CA CYS A 82 9.67 2.55 -2.82
C CYS A 82 10.19 1.11 -2.95
N SER A 83 10.04 0.29 -1.91
CA SER A 83 10.41 -1.13 -1.95
C SER A 83 9.47 -1.98 -2.82
N LEU A 84 8.29 -1.47 -3.19
CA LEU A 84 7.38 -2.18 -4.09
C LEU A 84 7.68 -1.88 -5.55
N CYS A 85 7.37 -0.65 -5.99
CA CYS A 85 7.42 -0.26 -7.39
C CYS A 85 8.80 0.25 -7.83
N LEU A 86 9.74 0.50 -6.91
CA LEU A 86 11.04 1.13 -7.18
C LEU A 86 10.97 2.59 -7.69
N THR A 87 9.79 3.22 -7.64
CA THR A 87 9.67 4.66 -7.91
C THR A 87 10.42 5.44 -6.83
N THR A 88 11.27 6.39 -7.25
CA THR A 88 11.95 7.30 -6.34
C THR A 88 11.12 8.55 -6.13
N HIS A 89 11.05 8.99 -4.88
CA HIS A 89 10.41 10.25 -4.52
C HIS A 89 11.40 11.15 -3.76
N ARG A 90 11.19 12.47 -3.86
CA ARG A 90 11.80 13.44 -2.93
C ARG A 90 10.78 13.85 -1.87
N GLY A 91 11.21 14.63 -0.87
CA GLY A 91 10.30 15.34 0.05
C GLY A 91 9.29 14.48 0.81
N GLY A 92 9.58 13.19 1.06
CA GLY A 92 8.70 12.30 1.81
C GLY A 92 7.64 11.57 0.98
N GLY A 93 7.75 11.50 -0.34
CA GLY A 93 6.87 10.65 -1.15
C GLY A 93 7.04 9.14 -0.92
N VAL A 94 8.07 8.73 -0.17
CA VAL A 94 8.24 7.38 0.37
C VAL A 94 8.45 7.47 1.89
N SER A 95 7.75 6.62 2.64
CA SER A 95 7.89 6.52 4.09
C SER A 95 8.02 5.07 4.54
N LEU A 96 8.63 4.87 5.70
CA LEU A 96 8.59 3.58 6.38
C LEU A 96 7.17 3.40 6.93
N MET A 97 6.43 2.48 6.33
CA MET A 97 5.13 2.04 6.81
C MET A 97 5.30 0.80 7.66
N THR A 98 4.56 0.71 8.76
CA THR A 98 4.51 -0.44 9.66
C THR A 98 3.11 -1.03 9.68
N ALA A 99 3.04 -2.35 9.63
CA ALA A 99 1.82 -3.12 9.83
C ALA A 99 1.99 -3.99 11.07
N ARG A 100 0.97 -4.02 11.94
CA ARG A 100 0.88 -5.07 12.97
C ARG A 100 0.88 -6.44 12.26
N LYS A 101 1.56 -7.42 12.84
CA LYS A 101 1.46 -8.82 12.38
C LYS A 101 0.00 -9.30 12.51
N ALA A 102 -0.36 -10.33 11.77
CA ALA A 102 -1.66 -10.99 11.92
C ALA A 102 -1.67 -11.87 13.19
N GLY A 103 -2.87 -12.18 13.69
CA GLY A 103 -3.05 -13.14 14.78
C GLY A 103 -2.45 -12.72 16.13
N THR A 104 -1.94 -13.70 16.89
CA THR A 104 -1.45 -13.49 18.27
C THR A 104 -0.23 -12.58 18.32
N ALA A 105 0.74 -12.76 17.43
CA ALA A 105 1.93 -11.92 17.38
C ALA A 105 1.58 -10.43 17.25
N GLY A 106 0.58 -10.09 16.44
CA GLY A 106 0.09 -8.70 16.33
C GLY A 106 -0.60 -8.17 17.58
N ARG A 107 -1.34 -9.03 18.30
CA ARG A 107 -1.96 -8.66 19.59
C ARG A 107 -0.93 -8.38 20.67
N GLU A 108 0.23 -9.05 20.59
CA GLU A 108 1.39 -8.81 21.46
C GLU A 108 2.22 -7.58 21.02
N GLY A 109 1.81 -6.89 19.96
CA GLY A 109 2.44 -5.65 19.51
C GLY A 109 3.52 -5.83 18.44
N ASN A 110 3.76 -7.04 17.95
CA ASN A 110 4.73 -7.27 16.89
C ASN A 110 4.27 -6.63 15.57
N SER A 111 5.22 -6.01 14.87
CA SER A 111 4.97 -5.33 13.60
C SER A 111 6.12 -5.54 12.62
N VAL A 112 5.83 -5.35 11.34
CA VAL A 112 6.79 -5.44 10.25
C VAL A 112 6.74 -4.17 9.41
N GLY A 113 7.91 -3.74 8.94
CA GLY A 113 8.09 -2.48 8.21
C GLY A 113 8.38 -2.68 6.74
N VAL A 114 7.98 -1.71 5.92
CA VAL A 114 8.28 -1.64 4.49
C VAL A 114 8.29 -0.18 4.03
N TYR A 115 9.23 0.18 3.16
CA TYR A 115 9.25 1.52 2.55
C TYR A 115 8.28 1.55 1.36
N MET A 116 7.23 2.36 1.45
CA MET A 116 6.18 2.44 0.42
C MET A 116 5.92 3.89 0.00
N CYS A 117 5.39 4.07 -1.22
CA CYS A 117 4.87 5.36 -1.67
C CYS A 117 3.79 5.83 -0.70
N THR A 118 3.85 7.08 -0.23
CA THR A 118 2.93 7.59 0.79
C THR A 118 1.49 7.77 0.29
N ASP A 119 1.30 7.85 -1.02
CA ASP A 119 0.00 7.86 -1.66
C ASP A 119 -0.50 6.47 -2.09
N LEU A 120 0.31 5.42 -1.86
CA LEU A 120 0.03 4.04 -2.22
C LEU A 120 -0.35 3.83 -3.71
N ALA A 121 0.08 4.72 -4.60
CA ALA A 121 -0.26 4.65 -6.03
C ALA A 121 0.72 3.78 -6.86
N CYS A 122 1.39 2.81 -6.24
CA CYS A 122 2.46 2.01 -6.86
C CYS A 122 2.05 1.39 -8.20
N SER A 123 0.85 0.81 -8.28
CA SER A 123 0.33 0.21 -9.52
C SER A 123 0.24 1.19 -10.68
N LEU A 124 -0.13 2.45 -10.39
CA LEU A 124 -0.22 3.52 -11.39
C LEU A 124 1.16 4.04 -11.79
N TYR A 125 2.09 4.12 -10.84
CA TYR A 125 3.47 4.51 -11.13
C TYR A 125 4.16 3.49 -12.05
N VAL A 126 4.07 2.19 -11.75
CA VAL A 126 4.69 1.13 -12.58
C VAL A 126 4.16 1.19 -14.02
N ARG A 127 2.87 1.46 -14.20
CA ARG A 127 2.22 1.59 -15.50
C ARG A 127 2.45 2.93 -16.21
N GLY A 128 3.18 3.86 -15.59
CA GLY A 128 3.36 5.22 -16.12
C GLY A 128 2.07 6.06 -16.17
N LYS A 129 0.98 5.60 -15.55
CA LYS A 129 -0.32 6.30 -15.50
C LYS A 129 -0.37 7.40 -14.45
N LYS A 130 0.63 7.44 -13.56
CA LYS A 130 0.87 8.53 -12.62
C LYS A 130 2.34 8.92 -12.67
N VAL A 131 2.61 10.22 -12.66
CA VAL A 131 3.96 10.78 -12.53
C VAL A 131 4.13 11.26 -11.08
N PRO A 132 5.22 10.91 -10.39
CA PRO A 132 5.42 11.37 -9.02
C PRO A 132 5.67 12.88 -8.99
N ASP A 133 5.03 13.60 -8.06
CA ASP A 133 5.18 15.06 -7.91
C ASP A 133 6.64 15.50 -7.78
N SER A 134 7.50 14.63 -7.24
CA SER A 134 8.94 14.82 -7.22
C SER A 134 9.67 13.48 -7.27
N GLY A 135 10.77 13.42 -8.02
CA GLY A 135 11.51 12.17 -8.25
C GLY A 135 11.25 11.62 -9.64
N ALA A 136 11.53 10.34 -9.85
CA ALA A 136 11.34 9.66 -11.12
C ALA A 136 11.39 8.15 -10.93
N ARG A 137 10.85 7.42 -11.91
CA ARG A 137 11.20 6.02 -12.14
C ARG A 137 12.51 5.94 -12.91
N PHE A 138 13.25 4.87 -12.70
CA PHE A 138 14.39 4.55 -13.56
C PHE A 138 13.88 4.02 -14.88
N GLU A 139 14.69 4.20 -15.93
CA GLU A 139 14.53 3.41 -17.14
C GLU A 139 14.95 1.97 -16.81
N GLU A 140 14.04 1.03 -17.06
CA GLU A 140 14.25 -0.37 -16.74
C GLU A 140 14.29 -1.17 -18.04
N SER A 141 15.19 -2.14 -18.13
CA SER A 141 15.24 -3.11 -19.24
C SER A 141 14.11 -4.13 -19.18
N LEU A 142 13.39 -4.20 -18.05
CA LEU A 142 12.23 -5.08 -17.86
C LEU A 142 11.02 -4.58 -18.64
N THR A 143 10.25 -5.50 -19.22
CA THR A 143 8.94 -5.17 -19.77
C THR A 143 7.98 -4.70 -18.69
N LEU A 144 6.91 -3.99 -19.05
CA LEU A 144 5.90 -3.54 -18.09
C LEU A 144 5.33 -4.72 -17.29
N GLU A 145 5.05 -5.86 -17.94
CA GLU A 145 4.55 -7.07 -17.28
C GLU A 145 5.53 -7.58 -16.22
N GLN A 146 6.83 -7.62 -16.54
CA GLN A 146 7.87 -8.03 -15.59
C GLN A 146 7.99 -7.05 -14.40
N GLN A 147 7.85 -5.74 -14.65
CA GLN A 147 7.86 -4.73 -13.58
C GLN A 147 6.63 -4.86 -12.67
N ILE A 148 5.45 -5.16 -13.24
CA ILE A 148 4.23 -5.44 -12.48
C ILE A 148 4.42 -6.71 -11.64
N ALA A 149 4.88 -7.81 -12.25
CA ALA A 149 5.14 -9.07 -11.56
C ALA A 149 6.13 -8.92 -10.40
N ARG A 150 7.21 -8.15 -10.59
CA ARG A 150 8.13 -7.82 -9.48
C ARG A 150 7.41 -7.02 -8.38
N THR A 151 6.61 -6.04 -8.74
CA THR A 151 5.92 -5.17 -7.78
C THR A 151 4.93 -5.97 -6.93
N THR A 152 4.18 -6.90 -7.55
CA THR A 152 3.26 -7.80 -6.83
C THR A 152 4.02 -8.85 -6.02
N ALA A 153 5.15 -9.38 -6.50
CA ALA A 153 6.02 -10.27 -5.72
C ALA A 153 6.60 -9.58 -4.47
N ASN A 154 7.06 -8.33 -4.60
CA ASN A 154 7.55 -7.51 -3.49
C ASN A 154 6.44 -7.27 -2.45
N LEU A 155 5.21 -7.02 -2.91
CA LEU A 155 4.04 -6.90 -2.03
C LEU A 155 3.76 -8.23 -1.33
N GLY A 156 3.74 -9.34 -2.06
CA GLY A 156 3.57 -10.70 -1.52
C GLY A 156 4.58 -11.02 -0.41
N ALA A 157 5.87 -10.76 -0.66
CA ALA A 157 6.94 -10.97 0.32
C ALA A 157 6.78 -10.11 1.58
N PHE A 158 6.19 -8.92 1.48
CA PHE A 158 5.81 -8.13 2.66
C PHE A 158 4.63 -8.75 3.40
N LEU A 159 3.60 -9.20 2.67
CA LEU A 159 2.42 -9.83 3.26
C LEU A 159 2.77 -11.13 4.00
N ASP A 160 3.73 -11.93 3.50
CA ASP A 160 4.22 -13.13 4.18
C ASP A 160 4.77 -12.84 5.57
N LYS A 161 5.49 -11.73 5.71
CA LYS A 161 6.05 -11.30 7.00
C LYS A 161 4.98 -10.97 8.04
N LEU A 162 3.73 -10.73 7.65
CA LEU A 162 2.62 -10.52 8.58
C LEU A 162 2.24 -11.81 9.32
N TYR A 163 2.52 -12.98 8.74
CA TYR A 163 2.15 -14.29 9.27
C TYR A 163 3.33 -15.10 9.81
N ALA A 164 4.56 -14.68 9.49
CA ALA A 164 5.79 -15.20 10.10
C ALA A 164 5.92 -14.80 11.58
#